data_AF-A0A9X4LGL0-F1
#
_entry.id   AF-A0A9X4LGL0-F1
#
_cell.length_a   1.000
_cell.length_b   1.000
_cell.length_c   1.000
_cell.angle_alpha   90.00
_cell.angle_beta   90.00
_cell.angle_gamma   90.00
#
_symmetry.space_group_name_H-M   'P 1'
#
loop_
_entity.id
_entity.type
_entity.pdbx_description
1 polymer ?
#
loop_
_entity_poly.entity_id
_entity_poly.type
_entity_poly.pdbx_seq_one_letter_code
_entity_poly.pdbx_strand_id
1 'polypeptide(L)'
;MFDQFHGAIEVLEDPVAKRLVANWADVRGNYVAPTEAPRSALAAGMEQGLRETPMLLGSMRLEARKAANEALGAAIAAHYPEFLVKDAAQLEKIRLRGSIRGEREFHLVRHRIDILEAEPGWKEDLLQLYELLDRFEARGK
;
A
#
# COMPACT_ATOMS: atom_id res chain seq x y z
N MET A 1 1.19 11.30 -9.39
CA MET A 1 1.19 10.18 -8.42
C MET A 1 1.30 8.82 -9.11
N PHE A 2 0.24 8.24 -9.70
CA PHE A 2 0.34 6.90 -10.31
C PHE A 2 1.34 6.83 -11.47
N ASP A 3 1.44 7.85 -12.32
CA ASP A 3 2.48 7.92 -13.36
C ASP A 3 3.90 7.92 -12.77
N GLN A 4 4.12 8.64 -11.66
CA GLN A 4 5.41 8.70 -10.99
C GLN A 4 5.77 7.34 -10.37
N PHE A 5 4.81 6.69 -9.71
CA PHE A 5 5.00 5.35 -9.14
C PHE A 5 5.32 4.32 -10.23
N HIS A 6 4.52 4.24 -11.30
CA HIS A 6 4.72 3.26 -12.37
C HIS A 6 6.02 3.51 -13.14
N GLY A 7 6.39 4.77 -13.39
CA GLY A 7 7.70 5.10 -13.99
C GLY A 7 8.88 4.71 -13.10
N ALA A 8 8.75 4.80 -11.77
CA ALA A 8 9.81 4.42 -10.84
C ALA A 8 10.01 2.90 -10.76
N ILE A 9 8.96 2.09 -10.92
CA ILE A 9 9.07 0.62 -10.86
C ILE A 9 9.37 -0.04 -12.21
N GLU A 10 9.34 0.71 -13.31
CA GLU A 10 9.60 0.18 -14.67
C GLU A 10 10.99 -0.45 -14.81
N VAL A 11 11.97 0.07 -14.07
CA VAL A 11 13.35 -0.42 -14.08
C VAL A 11 13.55 -1.70 -13.26
N LEU A 12 12.53 -2.15 -12.51
CA LEU A 12 12.66 -3.34 -11.66
C LEU A 12 12.56 -4.62 -12.50
N GLU A 13 13.55 -5.50 -12.34
CA GLU A 13 13.54 -6.85 -12.94
C GLU A 13 12.66 -7.83 -12.15
N ASP A 14 11.39 -7.46 -11.95
CA ASP A 14 10.38 -8.26 -11.26
C ASP A 14 9.13 -8.46 -12.15
N PRO A 15 8.62 -9.70 -12.28
CA PRO A 15 7.47 -9.99 -13.14
C PRO A 15 6.19 -9.28 -12.71
N VAL A 16 6.03 -9.00 -11.42
CA VAL A 16 4.87 -8.26 -10.89
C VAL A 16 5.01 -6.78 -11.26
N ALA A 17 6.20 -6.21 -11.14
CA ALA A 17 6.45 -4.81 -11.52
C ALA A 17 6.15 -4.59 -13.01
N LYS A 18 6.64 -5.47 -13.88
CA LYS A 18 6.33 -5.45 -15.32
C LYS A 18 4.84 -5.53 -15.61
N ARG A 19 4.11 -6.39 -14.89
CA ARG A 19 2.65 -6.51 -15.04
C ARG A 19 1.92 -5.24 -14.59
N LEU A 20 2.34 -4.62 -13.49
CA LEU A 20 1.74 -3.39 -13.00
C LEU A 20 1.93 -2.23 -13.98
N VAL A 21 3.14 -2.09 -14.54
CA VAL A 21 3.44 -1.06 -15.55
C VAL A 21 2.61 -1.27 -16.81
N ALA A 22 2.51 -2.51 -17.31
CA ALA A 22 1.69 -2.84 -18.47
C ALA A 22 0.21 -2.53 -18.23
N ASN A 23 -0.35 -2.99 -17.11
CA ASN A 23 -1.75 -2.70 -16.75
C ASN A 23 -2.01 -1.20 -16.62
N TRP A 24 -1.06 -0.43 -16.07
CA TRP A 24 -1.22 1.02 -15.96
C TRP A 24 -1.33 1.69 -17.33
N ALA A 25 -0.54 1.26 -18.32
CA ALA A 25 -0.63 1.79 -19.68
C ALA A 25 -2.05 1.62 -20.26
N ASP A 26 -2.71 0.49 -19.96
CA ASP A 26 -4.06 0.19 -20.43
C ASP A 26 -5.15 0.97 -19.70
N VAL A 27 -4.99 1.20 -18.39
CA VAL A 27 -6.05 1.82 -17.56
C VAL A 27 -5.86 3.32 -17.30
N ARG A 28 -4.69 3.90 -17.60
CA ARG A 28 -4.35 5.31 -17.32
C ARG A 28 -5.38 6.29 -17.85
N GLY A 29 -5.92 6.05 -19.05
CA GLY A 29 -6.93 6.91 -19.69
C GLY A 29 -8.18 7.11 -18.82
N ASN A 30 -8.59 6.08 -18.09
CA ASN A 30 -9.78 6.10 -17.24
C ASN A 30 -9.58 6.96 -15.97
N TYR A 31 -8.34 7.17 -15.55
CA TYR A 31 -8.00 7.99 -14.38
C TYR A 31 -7.82 9.47 -14.72
N VAL A 32 -7.41 9.80 -15.96
CA VAL A 32 -7.12 11.18 -16.38
C VAL A 32 -8.39 11.92 -16.83
N ALA A 33 -9.40 11.21 -17.34
CA ALA A 33 -10.66 11.79 -17.79
C ALA A 33 -11.87 10.99 -17.27
N PRO A 34 -12.19 11.05 -15.97
CA PRO A 34 -13.35 10.35 -15.43
C PRO A 34 -14.63 11.03 -15.92
N THR A 35 -15.37 10.38 -16.80
CA THR A 35 -16.51 10.99 -17.50
C THR A 35 -17.83 10.93 -16.71
N GLU A 36 -17.97 10.06 -15.70
CA GLU A 36 -19.31 9.73 -15.15
C GLU A 36 -19.43 9.70 -13.61
N ALA A 37 -18.34 9.78 -12.84
CA ALA A 37 -18.38 9.62 -11.38
C ALA A 37 -18.31 10.95 -10.59
N PRO A 38 -19.06 11.10 -9.47
CA PRO A 38 -18.91 12.25 -8.57
C PRO A 38 -17.47 12.36 -8.03
N ARG A 39 -16.98 13.59 -7.84
CA ARG A 39 -15.63 13.85 -7.30
C ARG A 39 -15.34 13.13 -5.98
N SER A 40 -16.33 12.99 -5.10
CA SER A 40 -16.22 12.27 -3.83
C SER A 40 -16.03 10.76 -4.03
N ALA A 41 -16.74 10.16 -5.01
CA ALA A 41 -16.58 8.76 -5.36
C ALA A 41 -15.21 8.49 -5.99
N LEU A 42 -14.72 9.41 -6.83
CA LEU A 42 -13.36 9.35 -7.39
C LEU A 42 -12.29 9.44 -6.30
N ALA A 43 -12.44 10.36 -5.34
CA ALA A 43 -11.52 10.47 -4.21
C ALA A 43 -11.52 9.21 -3.34
N ALA A 44 -12.69 8.64 -3.06
CA ALA A 44 -12.80 7.38 -2.31
C ALA A 44 -12.16 6.20 -3.06
N GLY A 45 -12.41 6.08 -4.37
CA GLY A 45 -11.79 5.05 -5.22
C GLY A 45 -10.28 5.21 -5.35
N MET A 46 -9.77 6.44 -5.42
CA MET A 46 -8.33 6.71 -5.40
C MET A 46 -7.71 6.31 -4.06
N GLU A 47 -8.31 6.71 -2.94
CA GLU A 47 -7.84 6.30 -1.61
C GLU A 47 -7.88 4.78 -1.44
N GLN A 48 -8.89 4.10 -2.00
CA GLN A 48 -8.96 2.65 -1.99
C GLN A 48 -7.82 2.03 -2.83
N GLY A 49 -7.60 2.51 -4.06
CA GLY A 49 -6.51 2.06 -4.90
C GLY A 49 -5.14 2.24 -4.25
N LEU A 50 -4.90 3.34 -3.53
CA LEU A 50 -3.67 3.55 -2.78
C LEU A 50 -3.48 2.52 -1.65
N ARG A 51 -4.57 2.11 -0.98
CA ARG A 51 -4.51 1.09 0.09
C ARG A 51 -4.33 -0.33 -0.45
N GLU A 52 -4.86 -0.59 -1.64
CA GLU A 52 -4.77 -1.92 -2.28
C GLU A 52 -3.46 -2.11 -3.05
N THR A 53 -2.82 -1.03 -3.54
CA THR A 53 -1.56 -1.10 -4.28
C THR A 53 -0.50 -1.94 -3.55
N PRO A 54 -0.22 -1.73 -2.24
CA PRO A 54 0.71 -2.58 -1.49
C PRO A 54 0.41 -4.08 -1.52
N MET A 55 -0.86 -4.48 -1.62
CA MET A 55 -1.22 -5.91 -1.70
C MET A 55 -0.68 -6.54 -2.97
N LEU A 56 -0.70 -5.79 -4.08
CA LEU A 56 -0.15 -6.25 -5.35
C LEU A 56 1.37 -6.44 -5.27
N LEU A 57 2.04 -5.62 -4.45
CA LEU A 57 3.48 -5.68 -4.22
C LEU A 57 3.89 -6.88 -3.36
N GLY A 58 2.97 -7.43 -2.55
CA GLY A 58 3.27 -8.54 -1.63
C GLY A 58 3.90 -9.77 -2.27
N SER A 59 3.63 -10.00 -3.57
CA SER A 59 4.19 -11.12 -4.34
C SER A 59 5.55 -10.85 -4.99
N MET A 60 6.05 -9.60 -4.93
CA MET A 60 7.38 -9.24 -5.43
C MET A 60 8.48 -9.85 -4.54
N ARG A 61 9.66 -10.05 -5.14
CA ARG A 61 10.88 -10.37 -4.38
C ARG A 61 11.19 -9.25 -3.38
N LEU A 62 11.80 -9.57 -2.25
CA LEU A 62 12.03 -8.62 -1.15
C LEU A 62 12.64 -7.28 -1.61
N GLU A 63 13.74 -7.32 -2.37
CA GLU A 63 14.41 -6.11 -2.87
C GLU A 63 13.54 -5.28 -3.82
N ALA A 64 12.79 -5.95 -4.72
CA ALA A 64 11.88 -5.27 -5.63
C ALA A 64 10.67 -4.69 -4.89
N ARG A 65 10.13 -5.42 -3.90
CA ARG A 65 9.04 -4.97 -3.03
C ARG A 65 9.44 -3.74 -2.23
N LYS A 66 10.66 -3.74 -1.68
CA LYS A 66 11.24 -2.59 -0.98
C LYS A 66 11.30 -1.37 -1.89
N ALA A 67 11.92 -1.49 -3.06
CA ALA A 67 12.02 -0.39 -4.02
C ALA A 67 10.63 0.13 -4.46
N ALA A 68 9.67 -0.78 -4.67
CA ALA A 68 8.30 -0.40 -5.02
C ALA A 68 7.57 0.33 -3.89
N ASN A 69 7.73 -0.11 -2.62
CA ASN A 69 7.15 0.58 -1.47
C ASN A 69 7.77 1.98 -1.27
N GLU A 70 9.08 2.12 -1.45
CA GLU A 70 9.77 3.41 -1.41
C GLU A 70 9.25 4.34 -2.51
N ALA A 71 9.14 3.84 -3.74
CA ALA A 71 8.58 4.59 -4.87
C ALA A 71 7.13 5.03 -4.63
N LEU A 72 6.31 4.14 -4.08
CA LEU A 72 4.91 4.43 -3.75
C LEU A 72 4.83 5.49 -2.65
N GLY A 73 5.61 5.33 -1.57
CA GLY A 73 5.71 6.30 -0.48
C GLY A 73 6.13 7.68 -0.97
N ALA A 74 7.15 7.76 -1.82
CA ALA A 74 7.61 9.02 -2.42
C ALA A 74 6.54 9.68 -3.30
N ALA A 75 5.83 8.89 -4.13
CA ALA A 75 4.76 9.40 -4.97
C ALA A 75 3.56 9.92 -4.15
N ILE A 76 3.20 9.25 -3.06
CA ILE A 76 2.14 9.71 -2.15
C ILE A 76 2.60 10.97 -1.41
N ALA A 77 3.82 11.01 -0.86
CA ALA A 77 4.33 12.18 -0.15
C ALA A 77 4.36 13.44 -1.03
N ALA A 78 4.69 13.29 -2.31
CA ALA A 78 4.76 14.40 -3.26
C ALA A 78 3.38 14.94 -3.70
N HIS A 79 2.36 14.08 -3.74
CA HIS A 79 1.07 14.43 -4.37
C HIS A 79 -0.13 14.40 -3.44
N TYR A 80 -0.08 13.62 -2.37
CA TYR A 80 -1.17 13.46 -1.41
C TYR A 80 -0.67 13.14 0.01
N PRO A 81 0.12 14.03 0.63
CA PRO A 81 0.73 13.79 1.94
C PRO A 81 -0.29 13.59 3.07
N GLU A 82 -1.50 14.15 2.95
CA GLU A 82 -2.57 13.98 3.95
C GLU A 82 -3.03 12.52 4.07
N PHE A 83 -2.84 11.72 3.01
CA PHE A 83 -3.11 10.29 3.04
C PHE A 83 -2.18 9.56 4.01
N LEU A 84 -0.89 9.90 4.04
CA LEU A 84 0.07 9.30 4.96
C LEU A 84 -0.31 9.59 6.41
N VAL A 85 -0.78 10.81 6.69
CA VAL A 85 -1.27 11.20 8.02
C VAL A 85 -2.49 10.37 8.41
N LYS A 86 -3.46 10.20 7.50
CA LYS A 86 -4.65 9.38 7.73
C LYS A 86 -4.31 7.91 7.99
N ASP A 87 -3.43 7.34 7.17
CA ASP A 87 -3.02 5.93 7.29
C ASP A 87 -2.22 5.70 8.57
N ALA A 88 -1.33 6.63 8.95
CA ALA A 88 -0.63 6.57 10.25
C ALA A 88 -1.59 6.65 11.44
N ALA A 89 -2.56 7.56 11.40
CA ALA A 89 -3.58 7.68 12.45
C ALA A 89 -4.47 6.41 12.53
N GLN A 90 -4.75 5.76 11.40
CA GLN A 90 -5.49 4.51 11.38
C GLN A 90 -4.66 3.36 11.95
N LEU A 91 -3.37 3.28 11.60
CA LEU A 91 -2.45 2.28 12.14
C LEU A 91 -2.37 2.39 13.67
N GLU A 92 -2.24 3.60 14.19
CA GLU A 92 -2.19 3.83 15.63
C GLU A 92 -3.47 3.38 16.34
N LYS A 93 -4.64 3.64 15.76
CA LYS A 93 -5.91 3.12 16.27
C LYS A 93 -5.95 1.59 16.29
N ILE A 94 -5.37 0.92 15.30
CA ILE A 94 -5.28 -0.54 15.25
C ILE A 94 -4.35 -1.05 16.37
N ARG A 95 -3.17 -0.42 16.55
CA ARG A 95 -2.20 -0.77 17.60
C ARG A 95 -2.81 -0.62 19.00
N LEU A 96 -3.39 0.54 19.30
CA LEU A 96 -4.03 0.81 20.60
C LEU A 96 -5.17 -0.16 20.89
N ARG A 97 -5.91 -0.55 19.86
CA ARG A 97 -7.01 -1.52 19.98
C ARG A 97 -6.54 -2.96 20.10
N GLY A 98 -5.31 -3.28 19.65
CA GLY A 98 -4.74 -4.62 19.74
C GLY A 98 -5.43 -5.68 18.89
N SER A 99 -6.23 -5.30 17.87
CA SER A 99 -6.92 -6.24 16.99
C SER A 99 -7.28 -5.63 15.63
N ILE A 100 -7.24 -6.46 14.59
CA ILE A 100 -7.69 -6.15 13.22
C ILE A 100 -9.15 -6.56 13.07
N ARG A 101 -9.97 -5.71 12.44
CA ARG A 101 -11.42 -5.90 12.29
C ARG A 101 -11.85 -6.37 10.90
N GLY A 102 -10.96 -6.33 9.92
CA GLY A 102 -11.27 -6.78 8.56
C GLY A 102 -10.08 -6.61 7.62
N GLU A 103 -10.28 -7.01 6.38
CA GLU A 103 -9.25 -7.09 5.34
C GLU A 103 -8.54 -5.75 5.12
N ARG A 104 -9.27 -4.63 5.07
CA ARG A 104 -8.67 -3.30 4.89
C ARG A 104 -7.61 -2.99 5.96
N GLU A 105 -7.88 -3.32 7.22
CA GLU A 105 -6.94 -3.09 8.31
C GLU A 105 -5.79 -4.11 8.28
N PHE A 106 -6.08 -5.35 7.87
CA PHE A 106 -5.05 -6.37 7.62
C PHE A 106 -4.04 -5.90 6.57
N HIS A 107 -4.50 -5.38 5.44
CA HIS A 107 -3.63 -4.89 4.38
C HIS A 107 -2.79 -3.68 4.81
N LEU A 108 -3.37 -2.76 5.60
CA LEU A 108 -2.62 -1.65 6.17
C LEU A 108 -1.50 -2.13 7.09
N VAL A 109 -1.78 -3.09 7.97
CA VAL A 109 -0.77 -3.67 8.88
C VAL A 109 0.31 -4.42 8.08
N ARG A 110 -0.08 -5.22 7.10
CA ARG A 110 0.88 -5.98 6.27
C ARG A 110 1.79 -5.06 5.47
N HIS A 111 1.24 -4.02 4.85
CA HIS A 111 2.02 -3.00 4.15
C HIS A 111 3.02 -2.32 5.10
N ARG A 112 2.59 -1.98 6.32
CA ARG A 112 3.50 -1.39 7.31
C ARG A 112 4.65 -2.32 7.66
N ILE A 113 4.39 -3.61 7.81
CA ILE A 113 5.45 -4.60 8.05
C ILE A 113 6.43 -4.60 6.88
N ASP A 114 5.95 -4.65 5.63
CA ASP A 114 6.85 -4.64 4.46
C ASP A 114 7.76 -3.39 4.40
N ILE A 115 7.26 -2.23 4.85
CA ILE A 115 8.09 -1.03 5.00
C ILE A 115 9.12 -1.19 6.12
N LEU A 116 8.70 -1.68 7.29
CA LEU A 116 9.58 -1.80 8.45
C LEU A 116 10.63 -2.91 8.30
N GLU A 117 10.33 -3.98 7.58
CA GLU A 117 11.30 -5.04 7.26
C GLU A 117 12.44 -4.55 6.36
N ALA A 118 12.16 -3.51 5.56
CA ALA A 118 13.15 -2.88 4.71
C ALA A 118 14.12 -1.95 5.48
N GLU A 119 13.81 -1.60 6.73
CA GLU A 119 14.57 -0.68 7.56
C GLU A 119 15.12 -1.35 8.84
N PRO A 120 16.43 -1.29 9.11
CA PRO A 120 16.97 -1.81 10.37
C PRO A 120 16.56 -0.90 11.54
N GLY A 121 16.04 -1.49 12.62
CA GLY A 121 15.81 -0.77 13.89
C GLY A 121 14.42 -0.95 14.52
N TRP A 122 13.47 -1.54 13.80
CA TRP A 122 12.06 -1.56 14.21
C TRP A 122 11.59 -2.90 14.79
N LYS A 123 12.47 -3.62 15.50
CA LYS A 123 12.18 -5.01 15.93
C LYS A 123 10.94 -5.13 16.82
N GLU A 124 10.77 -4.24 17.79
CA GLU A 124 9.61 -4.27 18.70
C GLU A 124 8.30 -3.93 17.98
N ASP A 125 8.33 -2.92 17.11
CA ASP A 125 7.19 -2.55 16.28
C ASP A 125 6.80 -3.70 15.33
N LEU A 126 7.78 -4.35 14.69
CA LEU A 126 7.56 -5.51 13.83
C LEU A 126 6.90 -6.67 14.60
N LEU A 127 7.42 -7.01 15.78
CA LEU A 127 6.82 -8.06 16.63
C LEU A 127 5.36 -7.75 16.96
N GLN A 128 5.05 -6.52 17.36
CA GLN A 128 3.68 -6.13 17.67
C GLN A 128 2.77 -6.21 16.45
N LEU A 129 3.24 -5.80 15.27
CA LEU A 129 2.44 -5.85 14.04
C LEU A 129 2.22 -7.30 13.58
N TYR A 130 3.23 -8.17 13.73
CA TYR A 130 3.09 -9.60 13.46
C TYR A 130 2.07 -10.28 14.37
N GLU A 131 2.09 -9.98 15.67
CA GLU A 131 1.08 -10.49 16.61
C GLU A 131 -0.36 -10.08 16.22
N LEU A 132 -0.54 -8.87 15.66
CA LEU A 132 -1.84 -8.44 15.18
C LEU A 132 -2.32 -9.28 13.99
N LEU A 133 -1.43 -9.60 13.05
CA LEU A 133 -1.74 -10.48 11.92
C LEU A 133 -2.08 -11.90 12.40
N ASP A 134 -1.24 -12.49 13.24
CA ASP A 134 -1.43 -13.85 13.74
C ASP A 134 -2.78 -14.01 14.45
N ARG A 135 -3.16 -13.04 15.29
CA ARG A 135 -4.46 -13.04 15.97
C ARG A 135 -5.64 -12.89 15.02
N PHE A 136 -5.48 -12.14 13.94
CA PHE A 136 -6.53 -11.98 12.94
C PHE A 136 -6.72 -13.27 12.14
N GLU A 137 -5.63 -13.86 11.67
CA GLU A 137 -5.67 -15.12 10.91
C GLU A 137 -6.18 -16.29 11.76
N ALA A 138 -5.83 -16.35 13.04
CA ALA A 138 -6.32 -17.38 13.96
C ALA A 138 -7.84 -17.31 14.20
N ARG A 139 -8.49 -16.15 13.98
CA ARG A 139 -9.96 -16.00 14.09
C ARG A 139 -10.70 -16.41 12.81
N GLY A 140 -10.00 -16.40 11.67
CA GLY A 140 -10.56 -16.80 10.37
C GLY A 140 -10.45 -18.30 10.09
N LYS A 141 -9.80 -19.06 10.98
CA LYS A 141 -9.71 -20.53 10.98
C LYS A 141 -10.77 -21.12 11.90
#